data_AF-A0A7S3RIQ6-F1
#
_entry.id   AF-A0A7S3RIQ6-F1
#
_cell.length_a   1.000
_cell.length_b   1.000
_cell.length_c   1.000
_cell.angle_alpha   90.00
_cell.angle_beta   90.00
_cell.angle_gamma   90.00
#
_symmetry.space_group_name_H-M   'P 1'
#
loop_
_entity.id
_entity.type
_entity.pdbx_description
1 polymer ?
#
loop_
_entity_poly.entity_id
_entity_poly.type
_entity_poly.pdbx_seq_one_letter_code
_entity_poly.pdbx_strand_id
1 'polypeptide(L)'
;TVPAYFNSRQRRATFAAAQLAGLQKVTLLAEPVAASLAYGLSGAVGKVLVFDLGAGTFDVSVLDLMVDGSIEVLATSGDARLGGTDFDACILELVLAKAKALGHTRLRGNERAMRLLRERVEAAKIKLSVVTKVEIVLPDSGVNARTGANDLKPSGTGELVEE
;
A
#
# COMPACT_ATOMS: atom_id res chain seq x y z
N THR A 1 13.66 -6.65 -7.87
CA THR A 1 12.74 -7.67 -8.41
C THR A 1 11.86 -7.03 -9.47
N VAL A 2 11.06 -7.80 -10.21
CA VAL A 2 10.04 -7.29 -11.14
C VAL A 2 8.78 -8.17 -11.07
N PRO A 3 7.57 -7.61 -11.28
CA PRO A 3 6.36 -8.42 -11.40
C PRO A 3 6.48 -9.47 -12.49
N ALA A 4 5.87 -10.65 -12.28
CA ALA A 4 6.01 -11.77 -13.21
C ALA A 4 5.39 -11.49 -14.58
N TYR A 5 4.34 -10.65 -14.65
CA TYR A 5 3.71 -10.26 -15.91
C TYR A 5 4.43 -9.14 -16.68
N PHE A 6 5.55 -8.61 -16.17
CA PHE A 6 6.26 -7.52 -16.85
C PHE A 6 6.70 -7.91 -18.27
N ASN A 7 6.26 -7.13 -19.26
CA ASN A 7 6.70 -7.32 -20.64
C ASN A 7 8.16 -6.89 -20.85
N SER A 8 8.73 -7.23 -22.00
CA SER A 8 10.13 -6.94 -22.31
C SER A 8 10.48 -5.44 -22.22
N ARG A 9 9.53 -4.54 -22.52
CA ARG A 9 9.76 -3.08 -22.42
C ARG A 9 9.90 -2.66 -20.97
N GLN A 10 9.01 -3.13 -20.10
CA GLN A 10 9.04 -2.84 -18.67
C GLN A 10 10.30 -3.41 -18.01
N ARG A 11 10.68 -4.66 -18.32
CA ARG A 11 11.93 -5.26 -17.82
C ARG A 11 13.18 -4.48 -18.25
N ARG A 12 13.26 -4.05 -19.51
CA ARG A 12 14.36 -3.20 -19.98
C ARG A 12 14.41 -1.85 -19.26
N ALA A 13 13.27 -1.23 -19.02
CA ALA A 13 13.20 0.02 -18.27
C ALA A 13 13.71 -0.15 -16.83
N THR A 14 13.31 -1.22 -16.13
CA THR A 14 13.83 -1.53 -14.79
C THR A 14 15.33 -1.81 -14.80
N PHE A 15 15.83 -2.53 -15.80
CA PHE A 15 17.27 -2.80 -15.93
C PHE A 15 18.07 -1.50 -16.17
N ALA A 16 17.57 -0.63 -17.04
CA ALA A 16 18.18 0.69 -17.29
C ALA A 16 18.19 1.55 -16.03
N ALA A 17 17.11 1.53 -15.23
CA ALA A 17 17.07 2.22 -13.95
C ALA A 17 18.16 1.72 -12.98
N ALA A 18 18.42 0.41 -12.95
CA ALA A 18 19.50 -0.17 -12.15
C ALA A 18 20.90 0.28 -12.62
N GLN A 19 21.12 0.36 -13.93
CA GLN A 19 22.38 0.86 -14.50
C GLN A 19 22.60 2.35 -14.18
N LEU A 20 21.55 3.17 -14.28
CA LEU A 20 21.60 4.59 -13.92
C LEU A 20 21.92 4.78 -12.43
N ALA A 21 21.51 3.86 -11.57
CA ALA A 21 21.87 3.82 -10.15
C ALA A 21 23.30 3.30 -9.90
N GLY A 22 24.08 3.00 -10.94
CA GLY A 22 25.47 2.53 -10.83
C GLY A 22 25.64 1.03 -10.60
N LEU A 23 24.55 0.23 -10.72
CA LEU A 23 24.62 -1.22 -10.52
C LEU A 23 25.09 -1.92 -11.81
N GLN A 24 26.32 -2.43 -11.81
CA GLN A 24 26.95 -2.99 -13.02
C GLN A 24 26.67 -4.47 -13.29
N LYS A 25 26.26 -5.25 -12.28
CA LYS A 25 25.97 -6.69 -12.39
C LYS A 25 24.65 -7.00 -11.71
N VAL A 26 23.54 -6.86 -12.45
CA VAL A 26 22.20 -7.10 -11.92
C VAL A 26 21.45 -8.12 -12.75
N THR A 27 20.72 -8.99 -12.07
CA THR A 27 19.77 -9.91 -12.68
C THR A 27 18.38 -9.52 -12.21
N LEU A 28 17.46 -9.34 -13.15
CA LEU A 28 16.05 -9.10 -12.80
C LEU A 28 15.38 -10.43 -12.46
N LEU A 29 15.17 -10.63 -11.17
CA LEU A 29 14.42 -11.76 -10.63
C LEU A 29 12.92 -11.44 -10.61
N ALA A 30 12.10 -12.37 -11.10
CA ALA A 30 10.65 -12.28 -11.01
C ALA A 30 10.22 -12.39 -9.53
N GLU A 31 9.30 -11.54 -9.09
CA GLU A 31 8.79 -11.47 -7.73
C GLU A 31 8.35 -12.82 -7.14
N PRO A 32 7.54 -13.66 -7.82
CA PRO A 32 7.14 -14.94 -7.23
C PRO A 32 8.32 -15.90 -7.03
N VAL A 33 9.31 -15.87 -7.92
CA VAL A 33 10.54 -16.67 -7.76
C VAL A 33 11.40 -16.12 -6.64
N ALA A 34 11.48 -14.79 -6.48
CA ALA A 34 12.17 -14.16 -5.37
C ALA A 34 11.51 -14.54 -4.03
N ALA A 35 10.18 -14.54 -3.97
CA ALA A 35 9.42 -14.92 -2.79
C ALA A 35 9.63 -16.39 -2.41
N SER A 36 9.59 -17.31 -3.37
CA SER A 36 9.84 -18.74 -3.10
C SER A 36 11.26 -19.01 -2.60
N LEU A 37 12.26 -18.32 -3.17
CA LEU A 37 13.64 -18.40 -2.72
C LEU A 37 13.81 -17.83 -1.30
N ALA A 38 13.19 -16.67 -1.01
CA ALA A 38 13.27 -16.00 0.29
C ALA A 38 12.56 -16.77 1.41
N TYR A 39 11.44 -17.45 1.12
CA TYR A 39 10.75 -18.30 2.08
C TYR A 39 11.59 -19.51 2.53
N GLY A 40 12.69 -19.82 1.82
CA GLY A 40 13.57 -20.93 2.18
C GLY A 40 13.02 -22.27 1.71
N LEU A 41 12.25 -22.29 0.63
CA LEU A 41 11.79 -23.53 -0.03
C LEU A 41 12.92 -24.30 -0.74
N SER A 42 14.18 -24.00 -0.40
CA SER A 42 15.36 -24.69 -0.93
C SER A 42 15.31 -26.17 -0.56
N GLY A 43 15.04 -27.03 -1.54
CA GLY A 43 14.88 -28.48 -1.36
C GLY A 43 13.45 -28.95 -1.10
N ALA A 44 12.47 -28.03 -1.06
CA ALA A 44 11.07 -28.40 -1.11
C ALA A 44 10.70 -28.81 -2.54
N VAL A 45 9.87 -29.83 -2.66
CA VAL A 45 9.38 -30.34 -3.95
C VAL A 45 7.87 -30.29 -3.96
N GLY A 46 7.29 -29.77 -5.03
CA GLY A 46 5.85 -29.68 -5.22
C GLY A 46 5.37 -28.31 -5.68
N LYS A 47 4.05 -28.15 -5.72
CA LYS A 47 3.42 -26.94 -6.25
C LYS A 47 3.14 -25.93 -5.17
N VAL A 48 3.47 -24.68 -5.43
CA VAL A 48 3.31 -23.56 -4.50
C VAL A 48 2.54 -22.43 -5.18
N LEU A 49 1.62 -21.81 -4.43
CA LEU A 49 0.96 -20.59 -4.84
C LEU A 49 1.65 -19.40 -4.17
N VAL A 50 2.18 -18.48 -4.96
CA VAL A 50 2.59 -17.16 -4.48
C VAL A 50 1.43 -16.22 -4.69
N PHE A 51 0.94 -15.64 -3.60
CA PHE A 51 -0.04 -14.56 -3.58
C PHE A 51 0.68 -13.29 -3.13
N ASP A 52 0.77 -12.29 -4.00
CA ASP A 52 1.43 -11.02 -3.73
C ASP A 52 0.44 -9.87 -3.96
N LEU A 53 0.02 -9.22 -2.88
CA LEU A 53 -0.86 -8.06 -2.90
C LEU A 53 -0.08 -6.86 -2.37
N GLY A 54 0.52 -6.11 -3.29
CA GLY A 54 1.33 -4.95 -3.01
C GLY A 54 0.50 -3.67 -2.83
N ALA A 55 1.19 -2.53 -2.88
CA ALA A 55 0.55 -1.23 -2.74
C ALA A 55 -0.35 -0.85 -3.93
N GLY A 56 0.00 -1.26 -5.16
CA GLY A 56 -0.77 -0.89 -6.36
C GLY A 56 -0.94 -2.01 -7.38
N THR A 57 -0.39 -3.20 -7.11
CA THR A 57 -0.49 -4.37 -7.99
C THR A 57 -0.83 -5.60 -7.17
N PHE A 58 -1.57 -6.49 -7.81
CA PHE A 58 -1.92 -7.80 -7.30
C PHE A 58 -1.42 -8.85 -8.28
N ASP A 59 -0.66 -9.81 -7.78
CA ASP A 59 0.00 -10.87 -8.54
C ASP A 59 -0.27 -12.23 -7.89
N VAL A 60 -0.59 -13.21 -8.72
CA VAL A 60 -0.73 -14.61 -8.30
C VAL A 60 0.05 -15.49 -9.26
N SER A 61 0.92 -16.35 -8.72
CA SER A 61 1.68 -17.30 -9.53
C SER A 61 1.66 -18.70 -8.93
N VAL A 62 1.48 -19.70 -9.78
CA VAL A 62 1.67 -21.11 -9.43
C VAL A 62 3.06 -21.53 -9.85
N LEU A 63 3.85 -22.00 -8.90
CA LEU A 63 5.22 -22.48 -9.10
C LEU A 63 5.27 -24.00 -8.97
N ASP A 64 6.13 -24.64 -9.76
CA ASP A 64 6.55 -26.02 -9.56
C ASP A 64 7.99 -26.03 -9.06
N LEU A 65 8.20 -26.60 -7.87
CA LEU A 65 9.53 -26.76 -7.28
C LEU A 65 9.99 -28.19 -7.55
N MET A 66 11.08 -28.33 -8.29
CA MET A 66 11.59 -29.63 -8.71
C MET A 66 12.67 -30.16 -7.77
N VAL A 67 12.90 -31.47 -7.81
CA VAL A 67 13.89 -32.18 -6.96
C VAL A 67 15.32 -31.69 -7.20
N ASP A 68 15.63 -31.24 -8.41
CA ASP A 68 16.94 -30.70 -8.78
C ASP A 68 17.16 -29.24 -8.33
N GLY A 69 16.18 -28.65 -7.63
CA GLY A 69 16.19 -27.27 -7.17
C GLY A 69 15.76 -26.25 -8.22
N SER A 70 15.35 -26.68 -9.42
CA SER A 70 14.78 -25.78 -10.41
C SER A 70 13.36 -25.33 -10.02
N ILE A 71 13.02 -24.11 -10.41
CA ILE A 71 11.73 -23.46 -10.13
C ILE A 71 11.11 -23.08 -11.47
N GLU A 72 9.96 -23.65 -11.78
CA GLU A 72 9.18 -23.31 -12.97
C GLU A 72 7.94 -22.50 -12.58
N VAL A 73 7.66 -21.43 -13.32
CA VAL A 73 6.41 -20.69 -13.19
C VAL A 73 5.39 -21.33 -14.15
N LEU A 74 4.42 -22.07 -13.60
CA LEU A 74 3.41 -22.76 -14.39
C LEU A 74 2.33 -21.82 -14.93
N ALA A 75 1.93 -20.84 -14.12
CA ALA A 75 0.95 -19.84 -14.48
C ALA A 75 1.12 -18.58 -13.64
N THR A 76 0.83 -17.43 -14.24
CA THR A 76 0.78 -16.13 -13.57
C THR A 76 -0.48 -15.39 -14.03
N SER A 77 -1.17 -14.75 -13.09
CA SER A 77 -2.26 -13.82 -13.34
C SER A 77 -2.23 -12.70 -12.30
N GLY A 78 -3.09 -11.70 -12.42
CA GLY A 78 -3.12 -10.58 -11.51
C GLY A 78 -3.90 -9.37 -12.02
N ASP A 79 -3.84 -8.28 -11.28
CA ASP A 79 -4.35 -6.97 -11.66
C ASP A 79 -3.28 -5.90 -11.38
N ALA A 80 -2.85 -5.21 -12.45
CA ALA A 80 -1.83 -4.18 -12.38
C ALA A 80 -2.32 -2.85 -11.77
N ARG A 81 -3.59 -2.75 -11.36
CA ARG A 81 -4.21 -1.56 -10.78
C ARG A 81 -5.07 -1.90 -9.55
N LEU A 82 -4.68 -2.92 -8.81
CA LEU A 82 -5.30 -3.31 -7.56
C LEU A 82 -4.22 -3.45 -6.49
N GLY A 83 -4.36 -2.76 -5.38
CA GLY A 83 -3.44 -2.90 -4.25
C GLY A 83 -3.86 -2.11 -3.02
N GLY A 84 -2.98 -2.05 -2.03
CA GLY A 84 -3.19 -1.36 -0.76
C GLY A 84 -3.70 0.08 -0.86
N THR A 85 -3.37 0.81 -1.94
CA THR A 85 -3.87 2.18 -2.18
C THR A 85 -5.36 2.25 -2.46
N ASP A 86 -5.95 1.20 -3.03
CA ASP A 86 -7.40 1.11 -3.24
C ASP A 86 -8.12 0.90 -1.92
N PHE A 87 -7.54 0.12 -1.01
CA PHE A 87 -8.03 -0.01 0.37
C PHE A 87 -7.95 1.34 1.09
N ASP A 88 -6.84 2.07 0.95
CA ASP A 88 -6.69 3.40 1.54
C ASP A 88 -7.74 4.38 1.01
N ALA A 89 -8.02 4.34 -0.30
CA ALA A 89 -9.05 5.17 -0.92
C ALA A 89 -10.46 4.85 -0.38
N CYS A 90 -10.81 3.57 -0.25
CA CYS A 90 -12.09 3.14 0.31
C CYS A 90 -12.26 3.60 1.77
N ILE A 91 -11.23 3.42 2.60
CA ILE A 91 -11.25 3.85 4.01
C ILE A 91 -11.32 5.38 4.09
N LEU A 92 -10.57 6.09 3.25
CA LEU A 92 -10.59 7.55 3.20
C LEU A 92 -12.00 8.08 2.90
N GLU A 93 -12.68 7.51 1.91
CA GLU A 93 -14.06 7.90 1.57
C GLU A 93 -15.02 7.66 2.74
N LEU A 94 -14.88 6.53 3.45
CA LEU A 94 -15.66 6.26 4.66
C LEU A 94 -15.39 7.29 5.77
N VAL A 95 -14.12 7.63 6.01
CA VAL A 95 -13.73 8.66 6.99
C VAL A 95 -14.28 10.03 6.62
N LEU A 96 -14.22 10.41 5.34
CA LEU A 96 -14.76 11.68 4.85
C LEU A 96 -16.29 11.75 4.97
N ALA A 97 -16.99 10.64 4.70
CA ALA A 97 -18.43 10.55 4.88
C ALA A 97 -18.84 10.73 6.35
N LYS A 98 -18.13 10.06 7.27
CA LYS A 98 -18.34 10.22 8.73
C LYS A 98 -18.00 11.63 9.20
N ALA A 99 -16.88 12.20 8.76
CA ALA A 99 -16.49 13.57 9.08
C ALA A 99 -17.56 14.57 8.64
N LYS A 100 -18.12 14.39 7.43
CA LYS A 100 -19.22 15.22 6.92
C LYS A 100 -20.48 15.11 7.78
N ALA A 101 -20.86 13.91 8.20
CA ALA A 101 -22.01 13.68 9.08
C ALA A 101 -21.84 14.36 10.45
N LEU A 102 -20.59 14.46 10.95
CA LEU A 102 -20.23 15.17 12.17
C LEU A 102 -20.03 16.69 12.00
N GLY A 103 -20.25 17.23 10.79
CA GLY A 103 -20.15 18.67 10.51
C GLY A 103 -18.77 19.16 10.02
N HIS A 104 -17.79 18.26 9.85
CA HIS A 104 -16.46 18.59 9.34
C HIS A 104 -16.42 18.56 7.81
N THR A 105 -16.84 19.65 7.17
CA THR A 105 -17.01 19.71 5.69
C THR A 105 -15.81 20.28 4.91
N ARG A 106 -14.82 20.88 5.58
CA ARG A 106 -13.77 21.70 4.93
C ARG A 106 -12.46 20.99 4.57
N LEU A 107 -12.42 19.65 4.58
CA LEU A 107 -11.18 18.92 4.32
C LEU A 107 -10.79 18.88 2.84
N ARG A 108 -11.76 18.68 1.92
CA ARG A 108 -11.48 18.48 0.48
C ARG A 108 -10.84 19.68 -0.23
N GLY A 109 -10.96 20.89 0.31
CA GLY A 109 -10.37 22.11 -0.25
C GLY A 109 -8.96 22.43 0.24
N ASN A 110 -8.38 21.62 1.13
CA ASN A 110 -7.07 21.83 1.71
C ASN A 110 -6.16 20.65 1.38
N GLU A 111 -5.32 20.81 0.34
CA GLU A 111 -4.43 19.74 -0.14
C GLU A 111 -3.49 19.21 0.94
N ARG A 112 -2.99 20.09 1.81
CA ARG A 112 -2.11 19.71 2.93
C ARG A 112 -2.86 18.84 3.94
N ALA A 113 -4.08 19.23 4.31
CA ALA A 113 -4.93 18.45 5.20
C ALA A 113 -5.29 17.10 4.58
N MET A 114 -5.64 17.07 3.29
CA MET A 114 -5.95 15.83 2.58
C MET A 114 -4.76 14.88 2.47
N ARG A 115 -3.54 15.41 2.27
CA ARG A 115 -2.32 14.58 2.29
C ARG A 115 -2.11 13.94 3.66
N LEU A 116 -2.20 14.74 4.74
CA LEU A 116 -2.03 14.22 6.10
C LEU A 116 -3.11 13.21 6.46
N LEU A 117 -4.35 13.41 6.01
CA LEU A 117 -5.42 12.46 6.22
C LEU A 117 -5.15 11.13 5.51
N ARG A 118 -4.62 11.15 4.27
CA ARG A 118 -4.23 9.91 3.56
C ARG A 118 -3.15 9.14 4.33
N GLU A 119 -2.11 9.82 4.80
CA GLU A 119 -1.04 9.21 5.61
C GLU A 119 -1.61 8.57 6.90
N ARG A 120 -2.55 9.26 7.57
CA ARG A 120 -3.21 8.74 8.78
C ARG A 120 -4.14 7.56 8.48
N VAL A 121 -4.83 7.57 7.35
CA VAL A 121 -5.69 6.47 6.90
C VAL A 121 -4.87 5.23 6.58
N GLU A 122 -3.75 5.37 5.88
CA GLU A 122 -2.84 4.26 5.60
C GLU A 122 -2.29 3.65 6.89
N ALA A 123 -1.82 4.50 7.82
CA ALA A 123 -1.35 4.05 9.13
C ALA A 123 -2.45 3.34 9.93
N ALA A 124 -3.69 3.83 9.86
CA ALA A 124 -4.85 3.23 10.50
C ALA A 124 -5.20 1.86 9.89
N LYS A 125 -5.22 1.74 8.54
CA LYS A 125 -5.40 0.47 7.82
C LYS A 125 -4.37 -0.56 8.28
N ILE A 126 -3.09 -0.20 8.33
CA ILE A 126 -2.01 -1.09 8.77
C ILE A 126 -2.22 -1.53 10.21
N LYS A 127 -2.60 -0.61 11.11
CA LYS A 127 -2.83 -0.92 12.52
C LYS A 127 -4.02 -1.88 12.70
N LEU A 128 -5.08 -1.72 11.92
CA LEU A 128 -6.26 -2.60 11.92
C LEU A 128 -5.97 -4.04 11.50
N SER A 129 -4.81 -4.33 10.91
CA SER A 129 -4.38 -5.72 10.67
C SER A 129 -4.08 -6.50 11.95
N VAL A 130 -3.94 -5.82 13.10
CA VAL A 130 -3.58 -6.43 14.38
C VAL A 130 -4.58 -6.10 15.48
N VAL A 131 -5.26 -4.95 15.39
CA VAL A 131 -6.28 -4.52 16.37
C VAL A 131 -7.64 -4.39 15.70
N THR A 132 -8.71 -4.50 16.49
CA THR A 132 -10.08 -4.39 15.98
C THR A 132 -10.55 -2.94 15.78
N LYS A 133 -9.84 -1.95 16.34
CA LYS A 133 -10.25 -0.55 16.33
C LYS A 133 -9.06 0.42 16.35
N VAL A 134 -9.22 1.55 15.67
CA VAL A 134 -8.24 2.64 15.63
C VAL A 134 -8.94 4.00 15.59
N GLU A 135 -8.37 4.98 16.27
CA GLU A 135 -8.80 6.36 16.20
C GLU A 135 -8.02 7.10 15.10
N ILE A 136 -8.75 7.83 14.23
CA ILE A 136 -8.16 8.67 13.20
C ILE A 136 -8.45 10.12 13.55
N VAL A 137 -7.42 10.83 14.02
CA VAL A 137 -7.52 12.27 14.27
C VAL A 137 -7.61 12.99 12.93
N LEU A 138 -8.63 13.83 12.74
CA LEU A 138 -8.76 14.64 11.54
C LEU A 138 -7.71 15.77 11.54
N PRO A 139 -7.10 16.10 10.38
CA PRO A 139 -6.22 17.25 10.28
C PRO A 139 -7.02 18.55 10.45
N ASP A 140 -6.39 19.56 11.08
CA ASP A 140 -6.97 20.89 11.16
C ASP A 140 -7.25 21.40 9.74
N SER A 141 -8.48 21.84 9.48
CA SER A 141 -8.88 22.39 8.18
C SER A 141 -8.21 23.73 7.86
N GLY A 142 -7.43 24.29 8.80
CA GLY A 142 -6.79 25.59 8.66
C GLY A 142 -7.83 26.71 8.68
N VAL A 143 -8.32 27.04 9.86
CA VAL A 143 -8.81 28.40 10.14
C VAL A 143 -7.85 28.96 11.18
N ASN A 144 -6.77 29.61 10.74
CA ASN A 144 -6.31 30.75 11.51
C ASN A 144 -7.39 31.80 11.31
N ALA A 145 -8.33 31.87 12.23
CA ALA A 145 -9.11 33.07 12.39
C ALA A 145 -8.07 34.18 12.57
N ARG A 146 -8.05 35.15 11.65
CA ARG A 146 -7.60 36.48 12.04
C ARG A 146 -8.62 36.97 13.06
N THR A 147 -8.42 36.60 14.31
CA THR A 147 -9.13 37.18 15.45
C THR A 147 -8.06 37.91 16.23
N GLY A 148 -8.21 39.23 16.28
CA GLY A 148 -7.49 40.05 17.24
C GLY A 148 -7.61 39.44 18.64
N ALA A 149 -6.61 39.73 19.46
CA ALA A 149 -6.46 39.23 20.82
C ALA A 149 -7.81 39.15 21.56
N ASN A 150 -8.33 37.94 21.77
CA ASN A 150 -8.97 37.54 23.03
C ASN A 150 -9.50 36.11 23.13
N ASP A 151 -9.60 35.30 22.07
CA ASP A 151 -10.28 34.00 22.22
C ASP A 151 -9.33 32.80 22.10
N LEU A 152 -8.86 32.34 23.26
CA LEU A 152 -8.07 31.13 23.45
C LEU A 152 -8.95 29.99 24.03
N LYS A 153 -8.91 28.84 23.33
CA LYS A 153 -9.17 27.43 23.74
C LYS A 153 -10.59 26.84 23.57
N PRO A 154 -10.71 25.49 23.50
CA PRO A 154 -9.70 24.44 23.20
C PRO A 154 -10.07 23.49 22.04
N SER A 155 -9.05 22.77 21.59
CA SER A 155 -9.06 21.62 20.69
C SER A 155 -10.08 20.54 21.09
N GLY A 156 -10.97 20.17 20.18
CA GLY A 156 -11.83 19.00 20.31
C GLY A 156 -11.14 17.74 19.77
N THR A 157 -10.77 16.83 20.67
CA THR A 157 -10.50 15.43 20.34
C THR A 157 -11.84 14.74 20.13
N GLY A 158 -12.22 14.53 18.86
CA GLY A 158 -13.40 13.73 18.53
C GLY A 158 -13.01 12.24 18.53
N GLU A 159 -13.36 11.53 19.60
CA GLU A 159 -13.24 10.07 19.65
C GLU A 159 -14.14 9.43 18.58
N LEU A 160 -13.54 8.68 17.66
CA LEU A 160 -14.28 7.82 16.74
C LEU A 160 -14.47 6.46 17.43
N VAL A 161 -15.62 6.30 18.09
CA VAL A 161 -16.06 5.02 18.66
C VAL A 161 -17.17 4.46 17.77
N GLU A 162 -16.89 3.38 17.04
CA GLU A 162 -17.92 2.39 16.68
C GLU A 162 -17.49 1.01 17.18
N GLU A 163 -18.49 0.24 17.58
CA GLU A 163 -18.46 -1.18 17.97
C GLU A 163 -18.48 -2.09 16.74
#